data_AF-W7YFV5-F1
#
_entry.id   AF-W7YFV5-F1
#
_cell.length_a   1.000
_cell.length_b   1.000
_cell.length_c   1.000
_cell.angle_alpha   90.00
_cell.angle_beta   90.00
_cell.angle_gamma   90.00
#
_symmetry.space_group_name_H-M   'P 1'
#
loop_
_entity.id
_entity.type
_entity.pdbx_description
1 polymer ?
#
loop_
_entity_poly.entity_id
_entity_poly.type
_entity_poly.pdbx_seq_one_letter_code
_entity_poly.pdbx_strand_id
1 'polypeptide(L)'
;MTNFGEFYATIENYKRMKLIKHPDNPILKPHATNYWENLVVCNPGVWYENGKFTMLYRAAGDDEQHFIRMGTAISTDGVHFERVSDEPAFGPSIDGPDQGGVEDPRIVKFGDEFYVTYAYRPHYPGQYWKFAHDVILLPESNAYSPAVIKENIANSGLAVTKDFINWRRLGRITETNLDDRDVILFPEKIHGKFAMLHRPKQWVGEAYGCDKPAVWIRFSDDLMVWNEPSKLLLAGKDGTWEEKIGGSTPPLKTDDGWLLLYHGVENGGEGFYRVGVALLDIDDPTKVIARASEWIMEPEYEYETNGFYQGCVFPTGNVIVDDTLYVYYGAADKYVGLATCKVSDILAFVKGI
;
A
#
# COMPACT_ATOMS: atom_id res chain seq x y z
N MET A 1 6.80 30.66 38.96
CA MET A 1 7.78 30.11 38.01
C MET A 1 7.07 29.02 37.25
N THR A 2 6.58 29.34 36.05
CA THR A 2 5.97 28.37 35.14
C THR A 2 7.05 27.37 34.72
N ASN A 3 6.74 26.09 34.79
CA ASN A 3 7.66 24.99 34.58
C ASN A 3 8.06 24.91 33.09
N PHE A 4 9.11 25.63 32.70
CA PHE A 4 9.60 25.65 31.32
C PHE A 4 9.94 24.23 30.81
N GLY A 5 10.30 23.28 31.68
CA GLY A 5 10.60 21.90 31.30
C GLY A 5 9.39 21.11 30.75
N GLU A 6 8.20 21.31 31.31
CA GLU A 6 6.96 20.68 30.80
C GLU A 6 6.50 21.31 29.48
N PHE A 7 6.76 22.60 29.28
CA PHE A 7 6.45 23.32 28.03
C PHE A 7 7.38 22.91 26.87
N TYR A 8 8.67 22.67 27.14
CA TYR A 8 9.60 22.17 26.11
C TYR A 8 9.38 20.68 25.79
N ALA A 9 9.07 19.84 26.78
CA ALA A 9 8.74 18.42 26.54
C ALA A 9 7.44 18.27 25.73
N THR A 10 6.44 19.13 25.95
CA THR A 10 5.25 19.16 25.11
C THR A 10 5.57 19.63 23.69
N ILE A 11 6.36 20.71 23.50
CA ILE A 11 6.77 21.19 22.16
C ILE A 11 7.61 20.16 21.38
N GLU A 12 8.52 19.41 22.02
CA GLU A 12 9.26 18.34 21.33
C GLU A 12 8.38 17.13 20.98
N ASN A 13 7.40 16.79 21.84
CA ASN A 13 6.44 15.73 21.53
C ASN A 13 5.49 16.12 20.38
N TYR A 14 5.14 17.41 20.22
CA TYR A 14 4.40 17.89 19.05
C TYR A 14 5.23 17.87 17.74
N LYS A 15 6.57 17.83 17.84
CA LYS A 15 7.45 17.71 16.66
C LYS A 15 7.60 16.27 16.14
N ARG A 16 7.17 15.25 16.89
CA ARG A 16 7.33 13.84 16.49
C ARG A 16 6.15 13.01 16.97
N MET A 17 5.09 12.97 16.16
CA MET A 17 4.05 11.96 16.32
C MET A 17 4.52 10.61 15.75
N LYS A 18 4.25 9.52 16.49
CA LYS A 18 4.38 8.15 15.98
C LYS A 18 3.05 7.42 16.13
N LEU A 19 2.76 6.51 15.20
CA LEU A 19 1.67 5.55 15.38
C LEU A 19 2.03 4.58 16.52
N ILE A 20 1.03 4.21 17.31
CA ILE A 20 1.17 3.26 18.42
C ILE A 20 0.97 1.86 17.87
N LYS A 21 2.04 1.10 17.74
CA LYS A 21 1.99 -0.32 17.31
C LYS A 21 1.31 -1.17 18.38
N HIS A 22 0.42 -2.05 17.96
CA HIS A 22 -0.36 -2.88 18.87
C HIS A 22 0.56 -3.87 19.61
N PRO A 23 0.37 -4.09 20.93
CA PRO A 23 1.21 -5.01 21.70
C PRO A 23 1.15 -6.46 21.21
N ASP A 24 0.03 -6.88 20.61
CA ASP A 24 -0.13 -8.24 20.07
C ASP A 24 0.46 -8.43 18.67
N ASN A 25 1.16 -7.42 18.13
CA ASN A 25 1.83 -7.58 16.84
C ASN A 25 2.89 -8.71 16.87
N PRO A 26 3.06 -9.46 15.77
CA PRO A 26 2.23 -9.40 14.57
C PRO A 26 0.86 -10.06 14.76
N ILE A 27 -0.20 -9.36 14.33
CA ILE A 27 -1.60 -9.80 14.45
C ILE A 27 -1.99 -10.88 13.43
N LEU A 28 -1.23 -11.05 12.34
CA LEU A 28 -1.35 -12.19 11.43
C LEU A 28 0.05 -12.73 11.08
N LYS A 29 0.19 -14.05 11.15
CA LYS A 29 1.44 -14.78 10.91
C LYS A 29 1.23 -15.91 9.90
N PRO A 30 2.29 -16.33 9.17
CA PRO A 30 2.21 -17.46 8.27
C PRO A 30 1.70 -18.71 8.99
N HIS A 31 0.81 -19.45 8.34
CA HIS A 31 0.26 -20.68 8.89
C HIS A 31 1.10 -21.86 8.40
N ALA A 32 1.96 -22.40 9.25
CA ALA A 32 3.00 -23.35 8.86
C ALA A 32 2.51 -24.60 8.11
N THR A 33 1.27 -25.02 8.33
CA THR A 33 0.67 -26.20 7.68
C THR A 33 -0.14 -25.87 6.43
N ASN A 34 -0.33 -24.59 6.09
CA ASN A 34 -1.10 -24.18 4.92
C ASN A 34 -0.17 -23.87 3.73
N TYR A 35 -0.24 -24.70 2.70
CA TYR A 35 0.76 -24.74 1.62
C TYR A 35 0.98 -23.43 0.87
N TRP A 36 -0.03 -22.55 0.77
CA TRP A 36 0.05 -21.33 -0.04
C TRP A 36 0.36 -20.06 0.76
N GLU A 37 0.38 -20.13 2.10
CA GLU A 37 0.63 -19.01 3.01
C GLU A 37 1.59 -19.37 4.16
N ASN A 38 2.27 -20.52 4.08
CA ASN A 38 3.19 -21.00 5.12
C ASN A 38 4.47 -20.16 5.26
N LEU A 39 4.74 -19.26 4.31
CA LEU A 39 5.97 -18.48 4.26
C LEU A 39 5.75 -16.99 4.55
N VAL A 40 4.76 -16.39 3.89
CA VAL A 40 4.50 -14.94 3.92
C VAL A 40 3.02 -14.68 4.13
N VAL A 41 2.68 -13.78 5.06
CA VAL A 41 1.39 -13.07 5.12
C VAL A 41 1.65 -11.59 5.40
N CYS A 42 1.36 -10.69 4.47
CA CYS A 42 1.72 -9.28 4.60
C CYS A 42 0.77 -8.36 3.81
N ASN A 43 1.12 -7.07 3.77
CA ASN A 43 0.53 -6.02 2.91
C ASN A 43 -1.00 -6.14 2.75
N PRO A 44 -1.77 -6.04 3.85
CA PRO A 44 -3.22 -6.23 3.80
C PRO A 44 -3.98 -4.98 3.36
N GLY A 45 -4.99 -5.15 2.50
CA GLY A 45 -6.09 -4.20 2.39
C GLY A 45 -7.13 -4.49 3.47
N VAL A 46 -7.71 -3.48 4.10
CA VAL A 46 -8.75 -3.66 5.13
C VAL A 46 -9.92 -2.73 4.89
N TRP A 47 -11.12 -3.25 5.06
CA TRP A 47 -12.37 -2.49 5.04
C TRP A 47 -13.15 -2.71 6.35
N TYR A 48 -13.80 -1.67 6.83
CA TYR A 48 -14.66 -1.73 8.02
C TYR A 48 -16.08 -1.30 7.65
N GLU A 49 -17.06 -2.14 7.95
CA GLU A 49 -18.48 -1.82 7.78
C GLU A 49 -19.32 -2.70 8.72
N ASN A 50 -20.37 -2.12 9.31
CA ASN A 50 -21.32 -2.82 10.18
C ASN A 50 -20.67 -3.60 11.35
N GLY A 51 -19.67 -3.00 12.00
CA GLY A 51 -19.00 -3.61 13.16
C GLY A 51 -18.00 -4.72 12.82
N LYS A 52 -17.66 -4.90 11.53
CA LYS A 52 -16.77 -5.96 11.07
C LYS A 52 -15.63 -5.40 10.23
N PHE A 53 -14.41 -5.79 10.59
CA PHE A 53 -13.21 -5.63 9.79
C PHE A 53 -13.09 -6.81 8.83
N THR A 54 -12.91 -6.54 7.55
CA THR A 54 -12.59 -7.54 6.52
C THR A 54 -11.22 -7.21 5.96
N MET A 55 -10.29 -8.13 6.13
CA MET A 55 -8.90 -8.04 5.67
C MET A 55 -8.71 -8.92 4.45
N LEU A 56 -8.14 -8.35 3.39
CA LEU A 56 -7.60 -9.08 2.24
C LEU A 56 -6.08 -8.98 2.32
N TYR A 57 -5.40 -10.05 2.72
CA TYR A 57 -3.96 -10.06 2.96
C TYR A 57 -3.21 -10.74 1.81
N ARG A 58 -2.04 -10.20 1.44
CA ARG A 58 -1.11 -10.87 0.53
C ARG A 58 -0.51 -12.08 1.23
N ALA A 59 -0.37 -13.20 0.54
CA ALA A 59 0.35 -14.36 1.04
C ALA A 59 1.09 -15.12 -0.05
N ALA A 60 2.10 -15.87 0.36
CA ALA A 60 2.84 -16.77 -0.51
C ALA A 60 3.39 -17.96 0.28
N GLY A 61 3.54 -19.08 -0.43
CA GLY A 61 4.08 -20.32 0.10
C GLY A 61 5.59 -20.45 -0.14
N ASP A 62 6.12 -21.61 0.23
CA ASP A 62 7.50 -22.02 0.00
C ASP A 62 7.75 -22.67 -1.38
N ASP A 63 6.75 -22.60 -2.27
CA ASP A 63 6.90 -23.02 -3.66
C ASP A 63 8.02 -22.25 -4.39
N GLU A 64 8.67 -22.91 -5.35
CA GLU A 64 9.84 -22.37 -6.05
C GLU A 64 9.48 -21.12 -6.88
N GLN A 65 8.30 -21.15 -7.49
CA GLN A 65 7.76 -20.04 -8.27
C GLN A 65 7.43 -18.84 -7.37
N HIS A 66 7.14 -19.07 -6.09
CA HIS A 66 6.69 -18.09 -5.13
C HIS A 66 5.42 -17.37 -5.60
N PHE A 67 4.38 -18.14 -5.91
CA PHE A 67 3.11 -17.58 -6.35
C PHE A 67 2.48 -16.73 -5.25
N ILE A 68 2.30 -15.45 -5.54
CA ILE A 68 1.68 -14.49 -4.62
C ILE A 68 0.18 -14.48 -4.85
N ARG A 69 -0.57 -14.66 -3.76
CA ARG A 69 -2.02 -14.81 -3.71
C ARG A 69 -2.59 -13.91 -2.61
N MET A 70 -3.90 -13.90 -2.46
CA MET A 70 -4.60 -13.15 -1.41
C MET A 70 -5.55 -14.04 -0.62
N GLY A 71 -5.52 -13.89 0.71
CA GLY A 71 -6.45 -14.52 1.64
C GLY A 71 -7.41 -13.52 2.26
N THR A 72 -8.54 -14.02 2.76
CA THR A 72 -9.50 -13.19 3.52
C THR A 72 -9.51 -13.60 4.98
N ALA A 73 -9.49 -12.60 5.87
CA ALA A 73 -9.70 -12.78 7.29
C ALA A 73 -10.70 -11.73 7.83
N ILE A 74 -11.40 -12.05 8.90
CA ILE A 74 -12.41 -11.17 9.52
C ILE A 74 -12.12 -10.96 11.01
N SER A 75 -12.52 -9.80 11.52
CA SER A 75 -12.41 -9.46 12.93
C SER A 75 -13.55 -8.55 13.37
N THR A 76 -13.94 -8.61 14.64
CA THR A 76 -14.91 -7.68 15.26
C THR A 76 -14.24 -6.61 16.13
N ASP A 77 -12.99 -6.79 16.51
CA ASP A 77 -12.22 -5.84 17.34
C ASP A 77 -11.07 -5.16 16.56
N GLY A 78 -10.80 -5.61 15.34
CA GLY A 78 -9.76 -5.09 14.47
C GLY A 78 -8.35 -5.57 14.84
N VAL A 79 -8.22 -6.49 15.80
CA VAL A 79 -6.94 -7.02 16.30
C VAL A 79 -6.86 -8.53 16.06
N HIS A 80 -7.89 -9.28 16.48
CA HIS A 80 -7.92 -10.73 16.38
C HIS A 80 -8.65 -11.13 15.10
N PHE A 81 -7.88 -11.61 14.11
CA PHE A 81 -8.40 -12.00 12.80
C PHE A 81 -8.54 -13.52 12.66
N GLU A 82 -9.71 -13.96 12.19
CA GLU A 82 -9.98 -15.33 11.81
C GLU A 82 -9.96 -15.46 10.29
N ARG A 83 -9.19 -16.42 9.77
CA ARG A 83 -9.19 -16.75 8.33
C ARG A 83 -10.55 -17.27 7.91
N VAL A 84 -11.03 -16.81 6.76
CA VAL A 84 -12.32 -17.25 6.22
C VAL A 84 -12.24 -18.62 5.56
N SER A 85 -11.07 -19.00 5.04
CA SER A 85 -10.84 -20.24 4.29
C SER A 85 -9.39 -20.70 4.42
N ASP A 86 -9.16 -22.01 4.26
CA ASP A 86 -7.82 -22.59 4.08
C ASP A 86 -7.31 -22.46 2.63
N GLU A 87 -8.15 -22.00 1.71
CA GLU A 87 -7.82 -21.74 0.30
C GLU A 87 -7.69 -20.24 0.01
N PRO A 88 -6.87 -19.83 -1.00
CA PRO A 88 -6.78 -18.44 -1.42
C PRO A 88 -8.14 -17.87 -1.83
N ALA A 89 -8.43 -16.64 -1.42
CA ALA A 89 -9.63 -15.92 -1.85
C ALA A 89 -9.50 -15.36 -3.27
N PHE A 90 -8.29 -14.96 -3.66
CA PHE A 90 -7.96 -14.45 -4.98
C PHE A 90 -6.51 -14.80 -5.32
N GLY A 91 -6.24 -15.20 -6.56
CA GLY A 91 -4.91 -15.63 -6.98
C GLY A 91 -4.60 -15.27 -8.43
N PRO A 92 -3.42 -15.68 -8.92
CA PRO A 92 -3.04 -15.55 -10.32
C PRO A 92 -4.06 -16.22 -11.25
N SER A 93 -4.35 -15.60 -12.40
CA SER A 93 -5.10 -16.28 -13.46
C SER A 93 -4.20 -17.26 -14.21
N ILE A 94 -4.70 -18.43 -14.60
CA ILE A 94 -3.88 -19.46 -15.27
C ILE A 94 -3.41 -18.99 -16.65
N ASP A 95 -4.23 -18.23 -17.37
CA ASP A 95 -4.03 -17.82 -18.76
C ASP A 95 -4.16 -16.30 -18.98
N GLY A 96 -4.26 -15.53 -17.89
CA GLY A 96 -4.40 -14.08 -17.95
C GLY A 96 -3.10 -13.32 -17.69
N PRO A 97 -3.17 -11.98 -17.75
CA PRO A 97 -1.98 -11.12 -17.68
C PRO A 97 -1.29 -11.12 -16.31
N ASP A 98 -1.95 -11.61 -15.26
CA ASP A 98 -1.46 -11.67 -13.89
C ASP A 98 -1.11 -13.08 -13.40
N GLN A 99 -0.85 -14.00 -14.33
CA GLN A 99 -0.43 -15.38 -14.01
C GLN A 99 0.82 -15.50 -13.14
N GLY A 100 1.64 -14.45 -13.06
CA GLY A 100 2.85 -14.46 -12.23
C GLY A 100 2.60 -14.23 -10.74
N GLY A 101 1.50 -13.58 -10.37
CA GLY A 101 1.30 -13.13 -8.99
C GLY A 101 0.31 -11.98 -8.90
N VAL A 102 -0.42 -11.91 -7.79
CA VAL A 102 -1.28 -10.78 -7.43
C VAL A 102 -0.87 -10.27 -6.05
N GLU A 103 -0.58 -8.97 -5.95
CA GLU A 103 0.15 -8.37 -4.84
C GLU A 103 -0.58 -7.14 -4.27
N ASP A 104 -0.38 -6.95 -2.97
CA ASP A 104 -0.61 -5.70 -2.23
C ASP A 104 -1.98 -5.04 -2.54
N PRO A 105 -3.10 -5.67 -2.13
CA PRO A 105 -4.43 -5.16 -2.42
C PRO A 105 -4.71 -3.83 -1.70
N ARG A 106 -5.40 -2.91 -2.40
CA ARG A 106 -6.05 -1.74 -1.79
C ARG A 106 -7.55 -1.78 -2.10
N ILE A 107 -8.38 -1.48 -1.11
CA ILE A 107 -9.83 -1.69 -1.16
C ILE A 107 -10.56 -0.36 -1.09
N VAL A 108 -11.47 -0.11 -2.02
CA VAL A 108 -12.51 0.93 -1.91
C VAL A 108 -13.88 0.33 -2.23
N LYS A 109 -14.95 1.05 -1.91
CA LYS A 109 -16.32 0.60 -2.18
C LYS A 109 -17.09 1.66 -2.97
N PHE A 110 -17.73 1.24 -4.06
CA PHE A 110 -18.70 2.08 -4.79
C PHE A 110 -20.03 1.32 -4.88
N GLY A 111 -21.09 1.90 -4.31
CA GLY A 111 -22.37 1.20 -4.21
C GLY A 111 -22.28 -0.02 -3.29
N ASP A 112 -22.69 -1.20 -3.78
CA ASP A 112 -22.61 -2.47 -3.05
C ASP A 112 -21.40 -3.33 -3.44
N GLU A 113 -20.51 -2.80 -4.28
CA GLU A 113 -19.33 -3.51 -4.78
C GLU A 113 -18.03 -2.95 -4.19
N PHE A 114 -17.14 -3.86 -3.79
CA PHE A 114 -15.76 -3.58 -3.44
C PHE A 114 -14.89 -3.63 -4.69
N TYR A 115 -14.08 -2.60 -4.88
CA TYR A 115 -13.12 -2.47 -5.95
C TYR A 115 -11.73 -2.59 -5.35
N VAL A 116 -10.97 -3.58 -5.83
CA VAL A 116 -9.64 -3.91 -5.33
C VAL A 116 -8.63 -3.67 -6.41
N THR A 117 -7.74 -2.70 -6.19
CA THR A 117 -6.54 -2.55 -7.00
C THR A 117 -5.46 -3.47 -6.46
N TYR A 118 -4.71 -4.08 -7.37
CA TYR A 118 -3.61 -4.99 -7.02
C TYR A 118 -2.48 -4.86 -8.03
N ALA A 119 -1.24 -4.98 -7.57
CA ALA A 119 -0.09 -5.11 -8.45
C ALA A 119 0.00 -6.55 -8.97
N TYR A 120 0.55 -6.74 -10.16
CA TYR A 120 0.77 -8.07 -10.73
C TYR A 120 1.94 -8.10 -11.69
N ARG A 121 2.40 -9.32 -11.99
CA ARG A 121 3.38 -9.60 -13.04
C ARG A 121 2.89 -10.68 -14.01
N PRO A 122 3.29 -10.62 -15.30
CA PRO A 122 2.95 -11.66 -16.27
C PRO A 122 3.75 -12.96 -16.09
N HIS A 123 4.85 -12.96 -15.33
CA HIS A 123 5.60 -14.14 -14.97
C HIS A 123 5.98 -14.09 -13.48
N TYR A 124 6.05 -15.25 -12.83
CA TYR A 124 6.30 -15.31 -11.40
C TYR A 124 7.67 -14.71 -11.05
N PRO A 125 7.78 -13.93 -9.97
CA PRO A 125 9.03 -13.26 -9.62
C PRO A 125 10.09 -14.23 -9.09
N GLY A 126 9.68 -15.41 -8.62
CA GLY A 126 10.52 -16.33 -7.86
C GLY A 126 10.73 -15.87 -6.42
N GLN A 127 11.51 -16.64 -5.67
CA GLN A 127 11.89 -16.35 -4.29
C GLN A 127 12.88 -15.18 -4.22
N TYR A 128 12.38 -13.95 -4.32
CA TYR A 128 13.15 -12.73 -4.55
C TYR A 128 14.26 -12.44 -3.54
N TRP A 129 14.17 -12.97 -2.31
CA TRP A 129 15.23 -12.89 -1.31
C TRP A 129 16.48 -13.73 -1.65
N LYS A 130 16.44 -14.56 -2.71
CA LYS A 130 17.59 -15.30 -3.23
C LYS A 130 18.37 -14.51 -4.29
N PHE A 131 17.90 -13.33 -4.68
CA PHE A 131 18.53 -12.49 -5.70
C PHE A 131 18.96 -11.15 -5.12
N ALA A 132 19.70 -10.36 -5.91
CA ALA A 132 20.00 -8.98 -5.53
C ALA A 132 18.74 -8.11 -5.54
N HIS A 133 18.80 -6.95 -4.88
CA HIS A 133 17.69 -5.99 -4.85
C HIS A 133 17.18 -5.68 -6.27
N ASP A 134 15.85 -5.63 -6.41
CA ASP A 134 15.14 -5.38 -7.68
C ASP A 134 15.41 -6.40 -8.82
N VAL A 135 16.04 -7.56 -8.53
CA VAL A 135 16.20 -8.67 -9.48
C VAL A 135 15.06 -9.68 -9.34
N ILE A 136 14.50 -10.09 -10.48
CA ILE A 136 13.39 -11.06 -10.59
C ILE A 136 13.68 -12.08 -11.68
N LEU A 137 12.93 -13.19 -11.66
CA LEU A 137 12.92 -14.13 -12.78
C LEU A 137 12.24 -13.53 -14.01
N LEU A 138 12.82 -13.82 -15.17
CA LEU A 138 12.31 -13.42 -16.48
C LEU A 138 11.84 -14.65 -17.26
N PRO A 139 10.72 -14.57 -17.98
CA PRO A 139 10.25 -15.67 -18.82
C PRO A 139 11.15 -15.82 -20.05
N GLU A 140 11.18 -17.04 -20.61
CA GLU A 140 11.74 -17.23 -21.94
C GLU A 140 11.08 -16.29 -22.96
N SER A 141 11.91 -15.61 -23.74
CA SER A 141 11.46 -14.56 -24.65
C SER A 141 12.30 -14.53 -25.93
N ASN A 142 11.74 -13.97 -26.99
CA ASN A 142 12.44 -13.76 -28.26
C ASN A 142 12.44 -12.27 -28.64
N ALA A 143 13.06 -11.93 -29.78
CA ALA A 143 13.22 -10.56 -30.25
C ALA A 143 11.89 -9.80 -30.49
N TYR A 144 10.78 -10.53 -30.65
CA TYR A 144 9.44 -9.98 -30.89
C TYR A 144 8.56 -10.00 -29.63
N SER A 145 9.03 -10.55 -28.51
CA SER A 145 8.28 -10.55 -27.26
C SER A 145 7.98 -9.11 -26.81
N PRO A 146 6.73 -8.79 -26.43
CA PRO A 146 6.37 -7.50 -25.87
C PRO A 146 7.20 -7.17 -24.62
N ALA A 147 7.49 -5.89 -24.40
CA ALA A 147 8.28 -5.43 -23.24
C ALA A 147 7.72 -5.94 -21.91
N VAL A 148 6.40 -5.84 -21.73
CA VAL A 148 5.70 -6.31 -20.52
C VAL A 148 6.04 -7.76 -20.16
N ILE A 149 6.16 -8.65 -21.15
CA ILE A 149 6.48 -10.06 -20.95
C ILE A 149 7.98 -10.23 -20.73
N LYS A 150 8.80 -9.73 -21.67
CA LYS A 150 10.24 -10.01 -21.68
C LYS A 150 11.00 -9.41 -20.49
N GLU A 151 10.51 -8.27 -19.97
CA GLU A 151 11.07 -7.58 -18.80
C GLU A 151 10.25 -7.89 -17.53
N ASN A 152 9.23 -8.74 -17.65
CA ASN A 152 8.33 -9.13 -16.56
C ASN A 152 7.79 -7.90 -15.78
N ILE A 153 7.36 -6.87 -16.51
CA ILE A 153 7.04 -5.54 -15.96
C ILE A 153 5.84 -5.62 -15.02
N ALA A 154 5.95 -5.00 -13.84
CA ALA A 154 4.84 -4.94 -12.90
C ALA A 154 3.79 -3.93 -13.37
N ASN A 155 2.53 -4.36 -13.41
CA ASN A 155 1.39 -3.50 -13.71
C ASN A 155 0.36 -3.58 -12.59
N SER A 156 -0.67 -2.74 -12.66
CA SER A 156 -1.78 -2.81 -11.73
C SER A 156 -3.08 -3.18 -12.43
N GLY A 157 -3.86 -4.04 -11.78
CA GLY A 157 -5.16 -4.50 -12.22
C GLY A 157 -6.28 -4.08 -11.27
N LEU A 158 -7.51 -4.28 -11.73
CA LEU A 158 -8.72 -4.05 -10.95
C LEU A 158 -9.54 -5.34 -10.87
N ALA A 159 -9.96 -5.68 -9.66
CA ALA A 159 -10.91 -6.76 -9.41
C ALA A 159 -12.10 -6.22 -8.60
N VAL A 160 -13.25 -6.88 -8.75
CA VAL A 160 -14.50 -6.50 -8.09
C VAL A 160 -15.10 -7.69 -7.36
N THR A 161 -15.64 -7.44 -6.18
CA THR A 161 -16.37 -8.44 -5.39
C THR A 161 -17.50 -7.77 -4.58
N LYS A 162 -18.47 -8.56 -4.13
CA LYS A 162 -19.48 -8.13 -3.15
C LYS A 162 -19.28 -8.77 -1.77
N ASP A 163 -18.51 -9.85 -1.71
CA ASP A 163 -18.45 -10.76 -0.57
C ASP A 163 -17.03 -11.27 -0.24
N PHE A 164 -16.02 -10.87 -1.02
CA PHE A 164 -14.63 -11.36 -0.93
C PHE A 164 -14.45 -12.87 -1.20
N ILE A 165 -15.49 -13.50 -1.75
CA ILE A 165 -15.50 -14.92 -2.14
C ILE A 165 -15.61 -15.02 -3.67
N ASN A 166 -16.55 -14.29 -4.25
CA ASN A 166 -16.82 -14.27 -5.68
C ASN A 166 -16.18 -13.03 -6.31
N TRP A 167 -15.30 -13.26 -7.29
CA TRP A 167 -14.48 -12.21 -7.89
C TRP A 167 -14.73 -12.06 -9.39
N ARG A 168 -14.74 -10.82 -9.84
CA ARG A 168 -14.66 -10.45 -11.26
C ARG A 168 -13.36 -9.70 -11.50
N ARG A 169 -12.46 -10.30 -12.28
CA ARG A 169 -11.24 -9.64 -12.75
C ARG A 169 -11.59 -8.73 -13.92
N LEU A 170 -11.37 -7.42 -13.77
CA LEU A 170 -11.68 -6.45 -14.83
C LEU A 170 -10.50 -6.20 -15.77
N GLY A 171 -9.27 -6.45 -15.29
CA GLY A 171 -8.04 -6.37 -16.09
C GLY A 171 -7.17 -5.20 -15.67
N ARG A 172 -6.22 -4.85 -16.55
CA ARG A 172 -5.19 -3.85 -16.30
C ARG A 172 -5.74 -2.44 -16.35
N ILE A 173 -5.25 -1.58 -15.46
CA ILE A 173 -5.61 -0.15 -15.38
C ILE A 173 -4.40 0.79 -15.54
N THR A 174 -3.20 0.25 -15.75
CA THR A 174 -1.96 1.02 -16.05
C THR A 174 -1.41 0.72 -17.45
N GLU A 175 -0.42 1.51 -17.89
CA GLU A 175 0.26 1.31 -19.17
C GLU A 175 1.12 0.04 -19.18
N THR A 176 1.07 -0.71 -20.28
CA THR A 176 1.64 -2.07 -20.34
C THR A 176 3.16 -2.11 -20.23
N ASN A 177 3.82 -1.06 -20.72
CA ASN A 177 5.27 -0.93 -20.84
C ASN A 177 5.85 -0.03 -19.74
N LEU A 178 5.10 0.20 -18.67
CA LEU A 178 5.46 1.04 -17.54
C LEU A 178 5.36 0.23 -16.25
N ASP A 179 6.41 0.21 -15.41
CA ASP A 179 6.31 -0.40 -14.08
C ASP A 179 5.54 0.57 -13.20
N ASP A 180 4.25 0.27 -12.98
CA ASP A 180 3.33 1.16 -12.30
C ASP A 180 2.52 0.38 -11.27
N ARG A 181 2.92 0.59 -10.02
CA ARG A 181 2.43 -0.06 -8.81
C ARG A 181 1.95 1.01 -7.84
N ASP A 182 1.50 0.59 -6.66
CA ASP A 182 0.93 1.49 -5.66
C ASP A 182 -0.25 2.28 -6.25
N VAL A 183 -1.06 1.60 -7.08
CA VAL A 183 -2.29 2.17 -7.64
C VAL A 183 -3.38 2.09 -6.58
N ILE A 184 -3.95 3.24 -6.26
CA ILE A 184 -4.88 3.41 -5.14
C ILE A 184 -6.04 4.28 -5.60
N LEU A 185 -7.26 3.77 -5.52
CA LEU A 185 -8.45 4.55 -5.80
C LEU A 185 -8.83 5.42 -4.59
N PHE A 186 -9.37 6.60 -4.87
CA PHE A 186 -10.11 7.36 -3.86
C PHE A 186 -11.46 6.67 -3.58
N PRO A 187 -11.99 6.73 -2.34
CA PRO A 187 -13.19 6.00 -1.96
C PRO A 187 -14.50 6.65 -2.43
N GLU A 188 -14.44 7.80 -3.10
CA GLU A 188 -15.60 8.44 -3.71
C GLU A 188 -15.21 9.20 -4.99
N LYS A 189 -16.20 9.61 -5.78
CA LYS A 189 -15.99 10.48 -6.93
C LYS A 189 -15.76 11.92 -6.49
N ILE A 190 -14.79 12.58 -7.11
CA ILE A 190 -14.44 13.98 -6.87
C ILE A 190 -14.87 14.78 -8.10
N HIS A 191 -15.80 15.71 -7.90
CA HIS A 191 -16.46 16.47 -8.98
C HIS A 191 -16.99 15.57 -10.12
N GLY A 192 -17.54 14.40 -9.78
CA GLY A 192 -18.14 13.46 -10.73
C GLY A 192 -17.16 12.46 -11.38
N LYS A 193 -15.85 12.61 -11.14
CA LYS A 193 -14.79 11.74 -11.67
C LYS A 193 -14.26 10.79 -10.61
N PHE A 194 -13.85 9.60 -11.02
CA PHE A 194 -12.97 8.76 -10.22
C PHE A 194 -11.58 9.38 -10.17
N ALA A 195 -10.86 9.14 -9.08
CA ALA A 195 -9.47 9.57 -8.90
C ALA A 195 -8.62 8.37 -8.47
N MET A 196 -7.39 8.29 -8.99
CA MET A 196 -6.40 7.31 -8.55
C MET A 196 -5.07 7.98 -8.25
N LEU A 197 -4.38 7.46 -7.23
CA LEU A 197 -2.95 7.60 -7.08
C LEU A 197 -2.26 6.47 -7.83
N HIS A 198 -1.08 6.72 -8.37
CA HIS A 198 -0.22 5.71 -8.99
C HIS A 198 1.26 6.13 -8.92
N ARG A 199 2.18 5.20 -9.22
CA ARG A 199 3.62 5.37 -8.97
C ARG A 199 4.45 4.75 -10.11
N PRO A 200 4.46 5.40 -11.29
CA PRO A 200 5.25 4.94 -12.43
C PRO A 200 6.74 5.06 -12.15
N LYS A 201 7.45 3.93 -12.13
CA LYS A 201 8.88 3.83 -11.77
C LYS A 201 9.78 4.55 -12.75
N GLN A 202 9.42 4.58 -14.03
CA GLN A 202 10.23 5.17 -15.11
C GLN A 202 9.99 6.67 -15.32
N TRP A 203 9.00 7.29 -14.66
CA TRP A 203 8.72 8.72 -14.79
C TRP A 203 9.66 9.53 -13.89
N VAL A 204 10.93 9.59 -14.28
CA VAL A 204 12.00 10.30 -13.57
C VAL A 204 12.79 11.20 -14.52
N GLY A 205 13.40 12.26 -13.97
CA GLY A 205 14.16 13.27 -14.69
C GLY A 205 13.39 14.56 -14.96
N GLU A 206 14.05 15.51 -15.63
CA GLU A 206 13.57 16.88 -15.85
C GLU A 206 12.16 16.95 -16.45
N ALA A 207 11.84 16.04 -17.39
CA ALA A 207 10.52 15.99 -18.04
C ALA A 207 9.36 15.68 -17.07
N TYR A 208 9.64 15.02 -15.95
CA TYR A 208 8.66 14.58 -14.96
C TYR A 208 8.73 15.38 -13.65
N GLY A 209 9.80 16.15 -13.43
CA GLY A 209 9.95 17.00 -12.25
C GLY A 209 10.34 16.25 -10.97
N CYS A 210 10.86 15.03 -11.07
CA CYS A 210 11.34 14.23 -9.94
C CYS A 210 12.48 13.29 -10.35
N ASP A 211 13.49 13.13 -9.50
CA ASP A 211 14.68 12.30 -9.81
C ASP A 211 14.53 10.83 -9.39
N LYS A 212 13.45 10.53 -8.64
CA LYS A 212 13.12 9.20 -8.12
C LYS A 212 11.63 8.91 -8.33
N PRO A 213 11.21 7.63 -8.30
CA PRO A 213 9.80 7.28 -8.38
C PRO A 213 8.98 8.05 -7.33
N ALA A 214 7.89 8.66 -7.81
CA ALA A 214 7.09 9.65 -7.11
C ALA A 214 5.60 9.32 -7.18
N VAL A 215 4.77 9.93 -6.32
CA VAL A 215 3.32 9.73 -6.32
C VAL A 215 2.67 10.69 -7.31
N TRP A 216 1.85 10.14 -8.19
CA TRP A 216 1.08 10.88 -9.18
C TRP A 216 -0.41 10.68 -8.94
N ILE A 217 -1.21 11.65 -9.39
CA ILE A 217 -2.68 11.58 -9.35
C ILE A 217 -3.26 11.74 -10.76
N ARG A 218 -4.30 10.97 -11.07
CA ARG A 218 -5.05 11.05 -12.33
C ARG A 218 -6.54 10.89 -12.07
N PHE A 219 -7.37 11.44 -12.96
CA PHE A 219 -8.82 11.33 -12.92
C PHE A 219 -9.37 10.55 -14.11
N SER A 220 -10.58 10.05 -13.98
CA SER A 220 -11.30 9.37 -15.05
C SER A 220 -12.82 9.41 -14.85
N ASP A 221 -13.57 9.36 -15.95
CA ASP A 221 -15.02 9.14 -15.91
C ASP A 221 -15.39 7.66 -15.72
N ASP A 222 -14.46 6.74 -16.01
CA ASP A 222 -14.61 5.29 -15.99
C ASP A 222 -13.41 4.59 -15.32
N LEU A 223 -13.68 3.60 -14.46
CA LEU A 223 -12.63 2.92 -13.67
C LEU A 223 -11.62 2.11 -14.51
N MET A 224 -11.90 1.87 -15.79
CA MET A 224 -11.04 1.12 -16.71
C MET A 224 -10.32 2.01 -17.74
N VAL A 225 -10.64 3.31 -17.82
CA VAL A 225 -10.16 4.19 -18.91
C VAL A 225 -9.43 5.43 -18.36
N TRP A 226 -8.16 5.28 -18.01
CA TRP A 226 -7.35 6.33 -17.39
C TRP A 226 -6.54 7.15 -18.40
N ASN A 227 -7.19 7.83 -19.35
CA ASN A 227 -6.51 8.56 -20.43
C ASN A 227 -6.16 10.03 -20.11
N GLU A 228 -6.70 10.60 -19.03
CA GLU A 228 -6.37 11.97 -18.65
C GLU A 228 -4.90 12.10 -18.23
N PRO A 229 -4.25 13.26 -18.42
CA PRO A 229 -2.89 13.45 -17.96
C PRO A 229 -2.78 13.30 -16.44
N SER A 230 -1.74 12.59 -15.98
CA SER A 230 -1.39 12.59 -14.56
C SER A 230 -0.72 13.88 -14.13
N LYS A 231 -0.92 14.27 -12.87
CA LYS A 231 -0.20 15.34 -12.21
C LYS A 231 0.71 14.78 -11.13
N LEU A 232 1.95 15.27 -11.06
CA LEU A 232 2.86 14.95 -9.97
C LEU A 232 2.26 15.48 -8.66
N LEU A 233 2.01 14.59 -7.71
CA LEU A 233 1.37 14.92 -6.43
C LEU A 233 2.40 15.11 -5.33
N LEU A 234 3.27 14.11 -5.14
CA LEU A 234 4.36 14.14 -4.17
C LEU A 234 5.63 13.62 -4.84
N ALA A 235 6.71 14.38 -4.74
CA ALA A 235 8.07 13.92 -5.01
C ALA A 235 8.82 13.68 -3.68
N GLY A 236 9.79 12.77 -3.73
CA GLY A 236 10.71 12.54 -2.63
C GLY A 236 11.68 13.71 -2.44
N LYS A 237 12.45 13.66 -1.35
CA LYS A 237 13.49 14.65 -1.04
C LYS A 237 14.84 13.94 -0.90
N ASP A 238 15.79 14.33 -1.74
CA ASP A 238 17.14 13.76 -1.73
C ASP A 238 17.83 13.93 -0.36
N GLY A 239 18.55 12.88 0.08
CA GLY A 239 19.26 12.88 1.36
C GLY A 239 18.36 12.75 2.59
N THR A 240 17.10 12.33 2.42
CA THR A 240 16.13 12.18 3.53
C THR A 240 15.61 10.75 3.64
N TRP A 241 14.74 10.49 4.60
CA TRP A 241 14.06 9.20 4.73
C TRP A 241 13.10 8.89 3.58
N GLU A 242 12.70 9.91 2.82
CA GLU A 242 11.68 9.87 1.77
C GLU A 242 12.26 10.18 0.37
N GLU A 243 13.45 9.67 0.03
CA GLU A 243 14.05 9.86 -1.30
C GLU A 243 13.22 9.24 -2.42
N LYS A 244 12.83 7.97 -2.24
CA LYS A 244 11.88 7.26 -3.11
C LYS A 244 10.57 7.11 -2.36
N ILE A 245 9.45 7.46 -2.99
CA ILE A 245 8.14 7.41 -2.34
C ILE A 245 7.08 6.68 -3.19
N GLY A 246 6.00 6.29 -2.54
CA GLY A 246 4.80 5.73 -3.17
C GLY A 246 3.59 5.84 -2.25
N GLY A 247 2.39 5.76 -2.83
CA GLY A 247 1.17 5.72 -2.02
C GLY A 247 1.12 4.45 -1.17
N SER A 248 0.55 4.54 0.02
CA SER A 248 0.39 3.38 0.91
C SER A 248 -1.03 2.84 0.85
N THR A 249 -1.97 3.60 1.40
CA THR A 249 -3.36 3.20 1.64
C THR A 249 -4.33 4.11 0.88
N PRO A 250 -5.60 3.68 0.68
CA PRO A 250 -6.66 4.58 0.25
C PRO A 250 -6.69 5.87 1.09
N PRO A 251 -6.79 7.06 0.45
CA PRO A 251 -6.99 8.30 1.17
C PRO A 251 -8.29 8.26 1.98
N LEU A 252 -8.24 8.69 3.23
CA LEU A 252 -9.43 8.75 4.09
C LEU A 252 -9.94 10.19 4.15
N LYS A 253 -11.24 10.35 3.94
CA LYS A 253 -11.90 11.66 4.03
C LYS A 253 -11.99 12.12 5.48
N THR A 254 -11.61 13.35 5.76
CA THR A 254 -11.76 14.01 7.07
C THR A 254 -12.33 15.42 6.88
N ASP A 255 -12.69 16.08 7.98
CA ASP A 255 -13.17 17.47 7.95
C ASP A 255 -12.09 18.46 7.48
N ASP A 256 -10.81 18.07 7.54
CA ASP A 256 -9.68 18.91 7.14
C ASP A 256 -9.19 18.63 5.70
N GLY A 257 -9.64 17.54 5.07
CA GLY A 257 -9.15 17.12 3.75
C GLY A 257 -9.07 15.61 3.56
N TRP A 258 -8.33 15.19 2.54
CA TRP A 258 -7.98 13.78 2.34
C TRP A 258 -6.70 13.43 3.10
N LEU A 259 -6.83 12.64 4.16
CA LEU A 259 -5.68 12.09 4.89
C LEU A 259 -5.01 11.01 4.05
N LEU A 260 -3.77 11.29 3.63
CA LEU A 260 -2.96 10.41 2.79
C LEU A 260 -1.79 9.85 3.60
N LEU A 261 -1.71 8.52 3.69
CA LEU A 261 -0.50 7.82 4.11
C LEU A 261 0.33 7.43 2.90
N TYR A 262 1.63 7.65 2.97
CA TYR A 262 2.58 7.29 1.90
C TYR A 262 3.83 6.66 2.52
N HIS A 263 4.53 5.82 1.76
CA HIS A 263 5.79 5.25 2.18
C HIS A 263 6.96 6.03 1.60
N GLY A 264 8.07 6.05 2.33
CA GLY A 264 9.34 6.63 1.91
C GLY A 264 10.49 5.68 2.21
N VAL A 265 11.49 5.69 1.34
CA VAL A 265 12.67 4.84 1.43
C VAL A 265 13.91 5.69 1.22
N GLU A 266 14.86 5.57 2.14
CA GLU A 266 16.18 6.22 2.09
C GLU A 266 17.16 5.45 1.20
N ASN A 267 18.35 6.03 1.00
CA ASN A 267 19.48 5.41 0.29
C ASN A 267 19.09 4.89 -1.09
N GLY A 268 18.41 5.72 -1.88
CA GLY A 268 18.01 5.39 -3.24
C GLY A 268 16.98 4.26 -3.38
N GLY A 269 16.36 3.82 -2.28
CA GLY A 269 15.39 2.71 -2.28
C GLY A 269 15.87 1.42 -1.62
N GLU A 270 17.08 1.41 -1.07
CA GLU A 270 17.69 0.23 -0.44
C GLU A 270 17.67 0.28 1.10
N GLY A 271 17.30 1.42 1.70
CA GLY A 271 17.21 1.58 3.15
C GLY A 271 15.86 1.18 3.75
N PHE A 272 15.56 1.74 4.92
CA PHE A 272 14.33 1.44 5.64
C PHE A 272 13.08 2.03 4.99
N TYR A 273 12.03 1.21 4.89
CA TYR A 273 10.70 1.69 4.51
C TYR A 273 10.01 2.28 5.73
N ARG A 274 9.69 3.57 5.65
CA ARG A 274 9.00 4.34 6.68
C ARG A 274 7.71 4.93 6.13
N VAL A 275 6.83 5.39 7.01
CA VAL A 275 5.51 5.92 6.65
C VAL A 275 5.44 7.40 6.98
N GLY A 276 5.02 8.21 6.01
CA GLY A 276 4.68 9.62 6.19
C GLY A 276 3.19 9.87 6.09
N VAL A 277 2.83 11.12 6.35
CA VAL A 277 1.46 11.62 6.27
C VAL A 277 1.41 12.95 5.52
N ALA A 278 0.42 13.08 4.65
CA ALA A 278 0.05 14.30 3.98
C ALA A 278 -1.46 14.51 4.06
N LEU A 279 -1.87 15.75 3.85
CA LEU A 279 -3.27 16.15 3.75
C LEU A 279 -3.47 16.81 2.38
N LEU A 280 -4.44 16.31 1.63
CA LEU A 280 -4.83 16.89 0.34
C LEU A 280 -6.11 17.71 0.52
N ASP A 281 -6.28 18.75 -0.29
CA ASP A 281 -7.50 19.55 -0.30
C ASP A 281 -8.72 18.68 -0.63
N ILE A 282 -9.83 18.93 0.07
CA ILE A 282 -11.04 18.09 -0.01
C ILE A 282 -11.71 18.15 -1.38
N ASP A 283 -11.68 19.32 -2.02
CA ASP A 283 -12.32 19.59 -3.31
C ASP A 283 -11.34 19.33 -4.47
N ASP A 284 -10.08 19.72 -4.31
CA ASP A 284 -9.02 19.53 -5.31
C ASP A 284 -7.85 18.69 -4.75
N PRO A 285 -7.94 17.35 -4.77
CA PRO A 285 -6.93 16.46 -4.18
C PRO A 285 -5.58 16.53 -4.91
N THR A 286 -5.46 17.31 -5.99
CA THR A 286 -4.17 17.61 -6.62
C THR A 286 -3.34 18.65 -5.87
N LYS A 287 -3.90 19.23 -4.80
CA LYS A 287 -3.24 20.19 -3.91
C LYS A 287 -2.90 19.50 -2.59
N VAL A 288 -1.60 19.40 -2.30
CA VAL A 288 -1.11 19.00 -0.98
C VAL A 288 -1.16 20.25 -0.09
N ILE A 289 -2.08 20.26 0.88
CA ILE A 289 -2.28 21.40 1.79
C ILE A 289 -1.43 21.30 3.06
N ALA A 290 -1.01 20.07 3.43
CA ALA A 290 -0.04 19.84 4.48
C ALA A 290 0.73 18.53 4.24
N ARG A 291 1.99 18.45 4.70
CA ARG A 291 2.83 17.25 4.63
C ARG A 291 3.82 17.29 5.79
N ALA A 292 3.84 16.24 6.60
CA ALA A 292 4.79 16.13 7.69
C ALA A 292 6.23 15.99 7.14
N SER A 293 7.21 16.62 7.80
CA SER A 293 8.63 16.47 7.43
C SER A 293 9.24 15.17 7.94
N GLU A 294 8.70 14.64 9.04
CA GLU A 294 9.16 13.42 9.70
C GLU A 294 8.18 12.26 9.43
N TRP A 295 8.71 11.03 9.50
CA TRP A 295 7.89 9.82 9.43
C TRP A 295 7.06 9.62 10.72
N ILE A 296 5.88 9.02 10.56
CA ILE A 296 4.99 8.62 11.66
C ILE A 296 5.15 7.14 12.04
N MET A 297 5.85 6.34 11.23
CA MET A 297 6.14 4.93 11.54
C MET A 297 7.43 4.49 10.85
N GLU A 298 8.25 3.69 11.56
CA GLU A 298 9.46 3.06 11.03
C GLU A 298 9.60 1.63 11.57
N PRO A 299 10.47 0.77 11.01
CA PRO A 299 10.77 -0.53 11.58
C PRO A 299 11.51 -0.40 12.92
N GLU A 300 10.98 -0.99 13.98
CA GLU A 300 11.51 -0.90 15.36
C GLU A 300 11.63 -2.28 16.03
N TYR A 301 10.78 -3.24 15.62
CA TYR A 301 10.70 -4.55 16.23
C TYR A 301 11.35 -5.64 15.36
N GLU A 302 11.72 -6.77 15.98
CA GLU A 302 12.36 -7.89 15.28
C GLU A 302 11.51 -8.40 14.10
N TYR A 303 10.19 -8.47 14.26
CA TYR A 303 9.28 -8.89 13.19
C TYR A 303 9.20 -7.92 12.01
N GLU A 304 9.72 -6.70 12.14
CA GLU A 304 9.75 -5.65 11.09
C GLU A 304 11.14 -5.50 10.49
N THR A 305 12.17 -5.87 11.24
CA THR A 305 13.58 -5.75 10.84
C THR A 305 14.14 -7.06 10.28
N ASN A 306 13.56 -8.21 10.61
CA ASN A 306 14.04 -9.53 10.24
C ASN A 306 12.96 -10.36 9.51
N GLY A 307 13.12 -10.48 8.19
CA GLY A 307 12.25 -11.25 7.30
C GLY A 307 12.87 -11.41 5.90
N PHE A 308 12.04 -11.61 4.87
CA PHE A 308 12.54 -11.72 3.49
C PHE A 308 12.94 -10.37 2.90
N TYR A 309 12.37 -9.29 3.45
CA TYR A 309 12.84 -7.93 3.27
C TYR A 309 13.25 -7.38 4.64
N GLN A 310 14.45 -6.82 4.76
CA GLN A 310 14.95 -6.31 6.04
C GLN A 310 14.55 -4.84 6.23
N GLY A 311 13.97 -4.55 7.39
CA GLY A 311 13.65 -3.18 7.80
C GLY A 311 12.55 -2.54 6.96
N CYS A 312 11.35 -3.12 7.01
CA CYS A 312 10.20 -2.62 6.27
C CYS A 312 8.92 -2.63 7.10
N VAL A 313 8.25 -1.48 7.12
CA VAL A 313 6.84 -1.33 7.49
C VAL A 313 6.08 -0.76 6.29
N PHE A 314 5.09 -1.50 5.77
CA PHE A 314 4.43 -1.18 4.50
C PHE A 314 2.90 -1.23 4.62
N PRO A 315 2.24 -0.09 4.93
CA PRO A 315 0.79 -0.05 5.01
C PRO A 315 0.12 -0.14 3.64
N THR A 316 -0.97 -0.90 3.58
CA THR A 316 -1.83 -1.03 2.39
C THR A 316 -3.32 -0.92 2.73
N GLY A 317 -3.67 -0.98 4.02
CA GLY A 317 -5.03 -0.84 4.51
C GLY A 317 -5.11 0.09 5.71
N ASN A 318 -6.05 1.02 5.69
CA ASN A 318 -6.38 1.86 6.83
C ASN A 318 -7.89 2.08 6.89
N VAL A 319 -8.40 2.29 8.10
CA VAL A 319 -9.81 2.64 8.35
C VAL A 319 -9.89 3.57 9.55
N ILE A 320 -10.91 4.42 9.56
CA ILE A 320 -11.29 5.18 10.76
C ILE A 320 -12.50 4.49 11.37
N VAL A 321 -12.40 4.14 12.65
CA VAL A 321 -13.52 3.65 13.46
C VAL A 321 -13.63 4.60 14.65
N ASP A 322 -14.76 5.30 14.73
CA ASP A 322 -14.96 6.44 15.63
C ASP A 322 -13.84 7.49 15.43
N ASP A 323 -13.04 7.77 16.47
CA ASP A 323 -11.89 8.70 16.42
C ASP A 323 -10.54 7.96 16.32
N THR A 324 -10.54 6.66 16.04
CA THR A 324 -9.30 5.86 15.96
C THR A 324 -8.98 5.55 14.51
N LEU A 325 -7.78 5.96 14.07
CA LEU A 325 -7.18 5.52 12.83
C LEU A 325 -6.51 4.16 13.05
N TYR A 326 -6.98 3.14 12.36
CA TYR A 326 -6.33 1.83 12.28
C TYR A 326 -5.47 1.78 11.02
N VAL A 327 -4.20 1.42 11.16
CA VAL A 327 -3.25 1.26 10.05
C VAL A 327 -2.70 -0.16 10.07
N TYR A 328 -3.08 -0.93 9.05
CA TYR A 328 -2.64 -2.32 8.86
C TYR A 328 -1.50 -2.37 7.87
N TYR A 329 -0.40 -3.02 8.25
CA TYR A 329 0.85 -2.95 7.50
C TYR A 329 1.54 -4.31 7.39
N GLY A 330 2.23 -4.52 6.28
CA GLY A 330 3.19 -5.61 6.16
C GLY A 330 4.48 -5.28 6.92
N ALA A 331 5.02 -6.28 7.60
CA ALA A 331 6.27 -6.21 8.34
C ALA A 331 7.26 -7.23 7.79
N ALA A 332 8.43 -6.74 7.34
CA ALA A 332 9.54 -7.54 6.82
C ALA A 332 9.16 -8.57 5.72
N ASP A 333 8.13 -8.27 4.92
CA ASP A 333 7.54 -9.20 3.94
C ASP A 333 7.19 -10.58 4.53
N LYS A 334 6.70 -10.61 5.77
CA LYS A 334 6.42 -11.88 6.45
C LYS A 334 5.18 -11.86 7.33
N TYR A 335 4.87 -10.72 7.92
CA TYR A 335 3.79 -10.60 8.89
C TYR A 335 2.88 -9.42 8.60
N VAL A 336 1.69 -9.44 9.21
CA VAL A 336 0.82 -8.27 9.32
C VAL A 336 0.91 -7.71 10.73
N GLY A 337 1.15 -6.41 10.83
CA GLY A 337 1.02 -5.62 12.05
C GLY A 337 -0.15 -4.64 11.99
N LEU A 338 -0.52 -4.13 13.16
CA LEU A 338 -1.47 -3.04 13.37
C LEU A 338 -0.77 -1.91 14.13
N ALA A 339 -0.97 -0.68 13.67
CA ALA A 339 -0.65 0.52 14.43
C ALA A 339 -1.86 1.46 14.46
N THR A 340 -1.98 2.25 15.53
CA THR A 340 -3.15 3.12 15.75
C THR A 340 -2.74 4.51 16.22
N CYS A 341 -3.62 5.47 16.00
CA CYS A 341 -3.60 6.77 16.68
C CYS A 341 -5.00 7.37 16.69
N LYS A 342 -5.18 8.48 17.41
CA LYS A 342 -6.39 9.28 17.24
C LYS A 342 -6.34 10.09 15.94
N VAL A 343 -7.48 10.23 15.29
CA VAL A 343 -7.61 11.05 14.08
C VAL A 343 -7.31 12.51 14.41
N SER A 344 -7.79 13.01 15.55
CA SER A 344 -7.46 14.36 16.04
C SER A 344 -5.96 14.63 16.09
N ASP A 345 -5.18 13.66 16.58
CA ASP A 345 -3.76 13.83 16.85
C ASP A 345 -2.96 13.85 15.54
N ILE A 346 -3.28 12.97 14.59
CA ILE A 346 -2.61 12.95 13.28
C ILE A 346 -2.95 14.16 12.42
N LEU A 347 -4.19 14.66 12.51
CA LEU A 347 -4.60 15.88 11.83
C LEU A 347 -3.93 17.11 12.43
N ALA A 348 -3.82 17.21 13.76
CA ALA A 348 -3.07 18.28 14.41
C ALA A 348 -1.59 18.25 14.01
N PHE A 349 -0.97 17.06 14.07
CA PHE A 349 0.43 16.86 13.70
C PHE A 349 0.72 17.26 12.24
N VAL A 350 -0.05 16.78 11.27
CA VAL A 350 0.21 17.07 9.85
C VAL A 350 0.01 18.56 9.54
N LYS A 351 -0.93 19.24 10.22
CA LYS A 351 -1.16 20.69 10.10
C LYS A 351 -0.15 21.55 10.88
N GLY A 352 0.63 20.95 11.78
CA GLY A 352 1.60 21.67 12.62
C GLY A 352 0.97 22.59 13.66
N ILE A 353 -0.19 22.22 14.21
CA ILE A 353 -0.97 23.00 15.19
C ILE A 353 -0.93 22.43 16.60
#